data_AF-A0A933KA05-F1
#
_entry.id   AF-A0A933KA05-F1
#
_cell.length_a   1.000
_cell.length_b   1.000
_cell.length_c   1.000
_cell.angle_alpha   90.00
_cell.angle_beta   90.00
_cell.angle_gamma   90.00
#
_symmetry.space_group_name_H-M   'P 1'
#
loop_
_entity.id
_entity.type
_entity.pdbx_description
1 polymer ?
#
loop_
_entity_poly.entity_id
_entity_poly.type
_entity_poly.pdbx_seq_one_letter_code
_entity_poly.pdbx_strand_id
1 'polypeptide(L)'
;AERAGIWANVADDTELCTFHLPSRVRRGALQLSIGSAGEAPFVVRRLRQAMERLFGPEWAPWMGGAARFRQAVRGLSLSRSEQEARYDAFFEETVDPRTFKARVLTAAEERSLLSAGMGASDPVEGGGAR
;
A
#
# COMPACT_ATOMS: atom_id res chain seq x y z
N ALA A 1 -30.20 17.84 -5.52
CA ALA A 1 -29.06 17.19 -4.84
C ALA A 1 -28.34 18.17 -3.90
N GLU A 2 -27.91 19.36 -4.36
CA GLU A 2 -27.12 20.30 -3.54
C GLU A 2 -27.81 20.79 -2.25
N ARG A 3 -29.14 20.99 -2.25
CA ARG A 3 -29.87 21.41 -1.04
C ARG A 3 -29.98 20.33 0.05
N ALA A 4 -29.49 19.11 -0.19
CA ALA A 4 -29.56 17.99 0.76
C ALA A 4 -28.19 17.54 1.27
N GLY A 5 -27.08 18.16 0.85
CA GLY A 5 -25.72 17.72 1.22
C GLY A 5 -25.35 16.33 0.68
N ILE A 6 -26.08 15.83 -0.31
CA ILE A 6 -25.87 14.52 -0.91
C ILE A 6 -25.05 14.68 -2.18
N TRP A 7 -23.87 14.07 -2.19
CA TRP A 7 -23.00 13.99 -3.35
C TRP A 7 -23.55 12.91 -4.29
N ALA A 8 -24.14 13.34 -5.40
CA ALA A 8 -24.65 12.46 -6.45
C ALA A 8 -23.70 12.51 -7.65
N ASN A 9 -23.45 11.37 -8.28
CA ASN A 9 -22.78 11.29 -9.58
C ASN A 9 -23.81 10.88 -10.64
N VAL A 10 -23.92 11.66 -11.71
CA VAL A 10 -24.75 11.33 -12.88
C VAL A 10 -23.78 10.97 -14.00
N ALA A 11 -23.86 9.74 -14.50
CA ALA A 11 -22.81 9.14 -15.30
C ALA A 11 -22.85 9.46 -16.81
N ASP A 12 -23.90 10.10 -17.34
CA ASP A 12 -24.15 10.09 -18.79
C ASP A 12 -24.50 11.45 -19.44
N ASP A 13 -24.08 12.59 -18.87
CA ASP A 13 -24.15 13.87 -19.61
C ASP A 13 -22.98 14.81 -19.26
N THR A 14 -22.08 15.01 -20.23
CA THR A 14 -20.79 15.71 -20.03
C THR A 14 -20.91 17.23 -19.97
N GLU A 15 -22.02 17.82 -20.42
CA GLU A 15 -22.19 19.29 -20.44
C GLU A 15 -22.82 19.86 -19.15
N LEU A 16 -23.25 19.01 -18.21
CA LEU A 16 -23.96 19.44 -16.99
C LEU A 16 -23.31 18.97 -15.68
N CYS A 17 -22.12 18.36 -15.71
CA CYS A 17 -21.50 17.80 -14.51
C CYS A 17 -20.65 18.81 -13.71
N THR A 18 -21.07 19.11 -12.48
CA THR A 18 -20.28 19.86 -11.46
C THR A 18 -19.24 19.01 -10.74
N PHE A 19 -19.20 17.69 -10.95
CA PHE A 19 -18.22 16.79 -10.33
C PHE A 19 -17.90 15.59 -11.24
N HIS A 20 -16.61 15.28 -11.41
CA HIS A 20 -16.14 14.15 -12.20
C HIS A 20 -15.75 13.01 -11.24
N LEU A 21 -16.45 11.87 -11.26
CA LEU A 21 -16.06 10.75 -10.41
C LEU A 21 -14.63 10.27 -10.73
N PRO A 22 -13.77 10.13 -9.71
CA PRO A 22 -12.46 9.58 -9.92
C PRO A 22 -12.57 8.11 -10.33
N SER A 23 -11.75 7.75 -11.32
CA SER A 23 -11.65 6.40 -11.81
C SER A 23 -10.89 5.55 -10.77
N ARG A 24 -11.47 4.44 -10.31
CA ARG A 24 -10.93 3.63 -9.19
C ARG A 24 -10.43 2.26 -9.67
N VAL A 25 -9.24 1.86 -9.20
CA VAL A 25 -8.73 0.48 -9.28
C VAL A 25 -8.80 -0.13 -7.88
N ARG A 26 -9.38 -1.34 -7.77
CA ARG A 26 -9.50 -2.05 -6.49
C ARG A 26 -8.87 -3.45 -6.57
N ARG A 27 -8.06 -3.80 -5.55
CA ARG A 27 -7.49 -5.13 -5.34
C ARG A 27 -7.63 -5.50 -3.87
N GLY A 28 -8.75 -6.14 -3.52
CA GLY A 28 -9.09 -6.40 -2.12
C GLY A 28 -9.19 -5.10 -1.31
N ALA A 29 -8.28 -4.93 -0.35
CA ALA A 29 -8.17 -3.72 0.48
C ALA A 29 -7.43 -2.55 -0.22
N LEU A 30 -6.62 -2.82 -1.25
CA LEU A 30 -5.93 -1.77 -2.01
C LEU A 30 -6.92 -1.01 -2.91
N GLN A 31 -6.86 0.32 -2.85
CA GLN A 31 -7.65 1.21 -3.70
C GLN A 31 -6.76 2.32 -4.25
N LEU A 32 -6.78 2.51 -5.57
CA LEU A 32 -6.13 3.61 -6.26
C LEU A 32 -7.22 4.47 -6.90
N SER A 33 -7.18 5.78 -6.71
CA SER A 33 -8.14 6.72 -7.30
C SER A 33 -7.38 7.76 -8.12
N ILE A 34 -7.84 8.01 -9.35
CA ILE A 34 -7.23 8.95 -10.29
C ILE A 34 -8.31 9.92 -10.78
N GLY A 35 -8.01 11.21 -10.78
CA GLY A 35 -8.90 12.26 -11.26
C GLY A 35 -8.12 13.41 -11.87
N SER A 36 -8.79 14.22 -12.71
CA SER A 36 -8.23 15.39 -13.39
C SER A 36 -9.11 16.63 -13.26
N ALA A 37 -9.99 16.67 -12.25
CA ALA A 37 -11.03 17.70 -12.09
C ALA A 37 -11.95 17.91 -13.32
N GLY A 38 -11.93 16.98 -14.28
CA GLY A 38 -12.66 17.09 -15.54
C GLY A 38 -11.87 17.61 -16.72
N GLU A 39 -10.64 18.09 -16.51
CA GLU A 39 -9.81 18.68 -17.56
C GLU A 39 -9.43 17.67 -18.64
N ALA A 40 -9.22 16.40 -18.25
CA ALA A 40 -8.76 15.37 -19.16
C ALA A 40 -9.33 13.98 -18.84
N PRO A 41 -10.63 13.72 -19.09
CA PRO A 41 -11.25 12.42 -18.83
C PRO A 41 -10.58 11.28 -19.60
N PHE A 42 -10.10 11.56 -20.82
CA PHE A 42 -9.41 10.59 -21.66
C PHE A 42 -8.04 10.15 -21.10
N VAL A 43 -7.38 11.01 -20.32
CA VAL A 43 -6.12 10.71 -19.62
C VAL A 43 -6.41 9.83 -18.41
N VAL A 44 -7.39 10.23 -17.59
CA VAL A 44 -7.83 9.45 -16.41
C VAL A 44 -8.21 8.02 -16.80
N ARG A 45 -8.94 7.85 -17.92
CA ARG A 45 -9.29 6.53 -18.45
C ARG A 45 -8.04 5.70 -18.81
N ARG A 46 -7.07 6.29 -19.50
CA ARG A 46 -5.83 5.60 -19.92
C ARG A 46 -4.95 5.23 -18.72
N LEU A 47 -4.83 6.13 -17.75
CA LEU A 47 -4.09 5.86 -16.51
C LEU A 47 -4.75 4.75 -15.68
N ARG A 48 -6.09 4.75 -15.53
CA ARG A 48 -6.78 3.62 -14.86
C ARG A 48 -6.44 2.30 -15.54
N GLN A 49 -6.55 2.23 -16.88
CA GLN A 49 -6.25 1.00 -17.63
C GLN A 49 -4.78 0.56 -17.47
N ALA A 50 -3.84 1.51 -17.40
CA ALA A 50 -2.45 1.21 -17.10
C ALA A 50 -2.28 0.65 -15.69
N MET A 51 -2.89 1.28 -14.68
CA MET A 51 -2.84 0.82 -13.29
C MET A 51 -3.53 -0.55 -13.12
N GLU A 52 -4.62 -0.84 -13.83
CA GLU A 52 -5.25 -2.17 -13.78
C GLU A 52 -4.34 -3.29 -14.27
N ARG A 53 -3.47 -3.00 -15.24
CA ARG A 53 -2.46 -3.94 -15.75
C ARG A 53 -1.25 -4.03 -14.83
N LEU A 54 -0.83 -2.91 -14.25
CA LEU A 54 0.32 -2.84 -13.37
C LEU A 54 0.05 -3.51 -12.01
N PHE A 55 -1.14 -3.29 -11.46
CA PHE A 55 -1.58 -3.87 -10.21
C PHE A 55 -2.50 -5.06 -10.51
N GLY A 56 -1.93 -6.25 -10.66
CA GLY A 56 -2.69 -7.47 -10.92
C GLY A 56 -3.49 -7.98 -9.71
N PRO A 57 -4.24 -9.09 -9.85
CA PRO A 57 -5.04 -9.67 -8.78
C PRO A 57 -4.22 -10.09 -7.54
N GLU A 58 -2.92 -10.36 -7.71
CA GLU A 58 -1.96 -10.72 -6.66
C GLU A 58 -1.85 -9.69 -5.54
N TRP A 59 -2.15 -8.43 -5.82
CA TRP A 59 -2.16 -7.37 -4.82
C TRP A 59 -3.20 -7.59 -3.72
N ALA A 60 -4.32 -8.28 -4.03
CA ALA A 60 -5.36 -8.53 -3.03
C ALA A 60 -4.86 -9.45 -1.88
N PRO A 61 -4.33 -10.67 -2.13
CA PRO A 61 -3.74 -11.49 -1.08
C PRO A 61 -2.44 -10.90 -0.53
N TRP A 62 -1.65 -10.17 -1.33
CA TRP A 62 -0.46 -9.46 -0.85
C TRP A 62 -0.79 -8.44 0.23
N MET A 63 -1.85 -7.63 0.06
CA MET A 63 -2.30 -6.69 1.10
C MET A 63 -2.67 -7.40 2.41
N GLY A 64 -3.21 -8.60 2.32
CA GLY A 64 -3.45 -9.45 3.48
C GLY A 64 -2.15 -9.87 4.17
N GLY A 65 -1.13 -10.26 3.39
CA GLY A 65 0.21 -10.56 3.88
C GLY A 65 0.89 -9.36 4.55
N ALA A 66 0.88 -8.20 3.87
CA ALA A 66 1.44 -6.95 4.38
C ALA A 66 0.79 -6.53 5.71
N ALA A 67 -0.54 -6.68 5.84
CA ALA A 67 -1.25 -6.38 7.07
C ALA A 67 -0.82 -7.30 8.24
N ARG A 68 -0.67 -8.61 8.00
CA ARG A 68 -0.17 -9.57 9.00
C ARG A 68 1.28 -9.25 9.38
N PHE A 69 2.14 -9.02 8.40
CA PHE A 69 3.54 -8.69 8.62
C PHE A 69 3.68 -7.41 9.47
N ARG A 70 2.89 -6.38 9.17
CA ARG A 70 2.85 -5.14 9.98
C ARG A 70 2.42 -5.38 11.42
N GLN A 71 1.45 -6.25 11.67
CA GLN A 71 1.06 -6.62 13.03
C GLN A 71 2.19 -7.33 13.76
N ALA A 72 2.89 -8.25 13.09
CA ALA A 72 4.04 -8.95 13.65
C ALA A 72 5.18 -7.99 14.00
N VAL A 73 5.58 -7.09 13.09
CA VAL A 73 6.62 -6.07 13.32
C VAL A 73 6.27 -5.16 14.50
N ARG A 74 5.00 -4.74 14.63
CA ARG A 74 4.53 -3.93 15.77
C ARG A 74 4.53 -4.67 17.11
N GLY A 75 4.51 -6.00 17.08
CA GLY A 75 4.66 -6.83 18.27
C GLY A 75 6.11 -6.98 18.73
N LEU A 76 7.08 -6.52 17.93
CA LEU A 76 8.50 -6.52 18.30
C LEU A 76 8.86 -5.24 19.05
N SER A 77 9.80 -5.35 20.00
CA SER A 77 10.38 -4.20 20.73
C SER A 77 11.38 -3.43 19.86
N LEU A 78 10.96 -2.97 18.68
CA LEU A 78 11.77 -2.23 17.73
C LEU A 78 11.43 -0.74 17.76
N SER A 79 12.45 0.10 17.60
CA SER A 79 12.28 1.52 17.32
C SER A 79 11.53 1.75 16.01
N ARG A 80 11.02 2.97 15.82
CA ARG A 80 10.31 3.34 14.58
C ARG A 80 11.17 3.14 13.33
N SER A 81 12.45 3.52 13.38
CA SER A 81 13.35 3.39 12.23
C SER A 81 13.59 1.92 11.88
N GLU A 82 13.73 1.04 12.88
CA GLU A 82 13.85 -0.40 12.65
C GLU A 82 12.57 -0.99 12.07
N GLN A 83 11.39 -0.55 12.52
CA GLN A 83 10.12 -0.97 11.92
C GLN A 83 10.00 -0.53 10.46
N GLU A 84 10.36 0.71 10.14
CA GLU A 84 10.37 1.24 8.76
C GLU A 84 11.30 0.40 7.88
N ALA A 85 12.52 0.10 8.33
CA ALA A 85 13.45 -0.76 7.61
C ALA A 85 12.88 -2.17 7.33
N ARG A 86 12.08 -2.74 8.25
CA ARG A 86 11.40 -4.02 8.00
C ARG A 86 10.29 -3.92 6.96
N TYR A 87 9.55 -2.81 6.92
CA TYR A 87 8.52 -2.60 5.90
C TYR A 87 9.14 -2.43 4.51
N ASP A 88 10.25 -1.71 4.41
CA ASP A 88 10.99 -1.53 3.17
C ASP A 88 11.54 -2.88 2.67
N ALA A 89 12.19 -3.64 3.55
CA ALA A 89 12.69 -4.98 3.21
C ALA A 89 11.56 -5.93 2.78
N PHE A 90 10.39 -5.88 3.44
CA PHE A 90 9.22 -6.65 3.01
C PHE A 90 8.76 -6.25 1.62
N PHE A 91 8.69 -4.96 1.32
CA PHE A 91 8.25 -4.48 0.02
C PHE A 91 9.25 -4.89 -1.09
N GLU A 92 10.54 -4.66 -0.87
CA GLU A 92 11.61 -5.00 -1.82
C GLU A 92 11.68 -6.51 -2.13
N GLU A 93 11.52 -7.35 -1.10
CA GLU A 93 11.56 -8.81 -1.25
C GLU A 93 10.30 -9.36 -1.96
N THR A 94 9.18 -8.63 -1.91
CA THR A 94 7.87 -9.13 -2.36
C THR A 94 7.31 -8.44 -3.59
N VAL A 95 7.90 -7.33 -4.03
CA VAL A 95 7.42 -6.55 -5.17
C VAL A 95 8.55 -6.31 -6.15
N ASP A 96 8.38 -6.77 -7.39
CA ASP A 96 9.33 -6.47 -8.45
C ASP A 96 9.27 -4.96 -8.78
N PRO A 97 10.38 -4.21 -8.68
CA PRO A 97 10.37 -2.75 -8.81
C PRO A 97 10.13 -2.25 -10.24
N ARG A 98 10.25 -3.13 -11.25
CA ARG A 98 10.08 -2.77 -12.66
C ARG A 98 8.67 -3.08 -13.15
N THR A 99 8.09 -4.17 -12.66
CA THR A 99 6.81 -4.70 -13.13
C THR A 99 5.68 -4.55 -12.13
N PHE A 100 5.98 -4.18 -10.87
CA PHE A 100 5.02 -4.09 -9.76
C PHE A 100 4.23 -5.38 -9.49
N LYS A 101 4.76 -6.52 -9.96
CA LYS A 101 4.20 -7.82 -9.61
C LYS A 101 4.52 -8.12 -8.15
N ALA A 102 3.47 -8.40 -7.39
CA ALA A 102 3.57 -8.73 -5.99
C ALA A 102 3.51 -10.26 -5.76
N ARG A 103 4.24 -10.75 -4.78
CA ARG A 103 4.18 -12.15 -4.34
C ARG A 103 3.92 -12.24 -2.85
N VAL A 104 3.14 -13.23 -2.42
CA VAL A 104 2.90 -13.45 -0.99
C VAL A 104 4.05 -14.30 -0.42
N LEU A 105 4.67 -13.84 0.67
CA LEU A 105 5.64 -14.64 1.40
C LEU A 105 4.99 -15.88 2.02
N THR A 106 5.74 -16.97 2.04
CA THR A 106 5.44 -18.12 2.88
C THR A 106 5.67 -17.77 4.35
N ALA A 107 5.04 -18.52 5.27
CA ALA A 107 5.24 -18.33 6.70
C ALA A 107 6.72 -18.52 7.13
N ALA A 108 7.51 -19.30 6.39
CA ALA A 108 8.93 -19.48 6.65
C ALA A 108 9.74 -18.23 6.28
N GLU A 109 9.47 -17.64 5.11
CA GLU A 109 10.09 -16.38 4.68
C GLU A 109 9.69 -15.22 5.59
N GLU A 110 8.40 -15.13 5.97
CA GLU A 110 7.91 -14.11 6.92
C GLU A 110 8.69 -14.18 8.24
N ARG A 111 8.89 -15.38 8.82
CA ARG A 111 9.69 -15.57 10.04
C ARG A 111 11.14 -15.15 9.87
N SER A 112 11.76 -15.51 8.75
CA SER A 112 13.15 -15.14 8.45
C SER A 112 13.29 -13.61 8.45
N LEU A 113 12.41 -12.91 7.72
CA LEU A 113 12.41 -11.46 7.60
C LEU A 113 12.12 -10.74 8.94
N LEU A 114 11.27 -11.32 9.79
CA LEU A 114 11.02 -10.82 11.15
C LEU A 114 12.22 -10.99 12.09
N SER A 115 13.08 -11.98 11.85
CA SER A 115 14.28 -12.22 12.67
C SER A 115 15.52 -11.50 12.16
N ALA A 116 15.55 -11.11 10.88
CA ALA A 116 16.68 -10.42 10.24
C ALA A 116 16.95 -9.06 10.91
N GLY A 117 18.01 -8.97 11.71
CA GLY A 117 18.40 -7.74 12.44
C GLY A 117 18.27 -7.80 13.96
N MET A 118 17.85 -8.92 14.58
CA MET A 118 17.95 -9.13 16.04
C MET A 118 19.40 -9.39 16.53
N GLY A 119 20.40 -8.92 15.77
CA GLY A 119 21.83 -9.21 15.99
C GLY A 119 22.70 -7.97 16.22
N ALA A 120 22.12 -6.85 16.64
CA ALA A 120 22.86 -5.65 17.04
C ALA A 120 22.21 -4.94 18.22
N SER A 121 21.89 -5.68 19.29
CA SER A 121 21.84 -5.09 20.61
C SER A 121 23.20 -5.32 21.25
N ASP A 122 24.11 -4.35 21.12
CA ASP A 122 25.29 -4.30 21.98
C ASP A 122 24.82 -4.38 23.44
N PRO A 123 25.48 -5.16 24.30
CA PRO A 123 25.18 -5.13 25.71
C PRO A 123 25.50 -3.72 26.21
N VAL A 124 24.48 -3.01 26.69
CA VAL A 124 24.68 -1.82 27.50
C VAL A 124 25.41 -2.28 28.75
N GLU A 125 26.74 -2.20 28.73
CA GLU A 125 27.56 -2.38 29.92
C GLU A 125 27.17 -1.29 30.92
N GLY A 126 26.37 -1.70 31.90
CA GLY A 126 26.32 -1.04 33.19
C GLY A 126 27.67 -1.24 33.90
N GLY A 127 28.34 -0.13 34.17
CA GLY A 127 29.43 0.00 35.12
C GLY A 127 29.73 1.49 35.25
N GLY A 128 29.51 2.17 36.37
CA GLY A 128 29.70 1.75 37.74
C GLY A 128 30.66 2.75 38.36
N ALA A 129 30.12 3.63 39.20
CA ALA A 129 30.77 4.41 40.26
C ALA A 129 32.27 4.72 40.15
N ARG A 130 32.60 6.01 40.06
CA ARG A 130 33.22 6.81 41.15
C ARG A 130 33.31 8.27 40.77
#